data_AF-A0A502I3D6-F1
#
_entry.id   AF-A0A502I3D6-F1
#
_cell.length_a   1.000
_cell.length_b   1.000
_cell.length_c   1.000
_cell.angle_alpha   90.00
_cell.angle_beta   90.00
_cell.angle_gamma   90.00
#
_symmetry.space_group_name_H-M   'P 1'
#
loop_
_entity.id
_entity.type
_entity.pdbx_description
1 polymer ?
#
loop_
_entity_poly.entity_id
_entity_poly.type
_entity_poly.pdbx_seq_one_letter_code
_entity_poly.pdbx_strand_id
1 'polypeptide(L)'
;MSGLRTQLQENPKQVIAVFDELFSEHGIAISGHESLVLHLGTPHNHAPQPSASPSGKALNGKPQLRFEGGEHTAIGDDTLLRFIKDAPAIPASQVELHLTNGLALTYGQVVALGGDFYGIPDQPISEGATAADRIKRFSNAFNSLAVLPASNAEAKLILGVMQKEIAAVKQAIQDGKQPHEAYDALGDTLSEEWNRITGGGSFVSALFPLGRYLKLAANNTDHFAEGALAAYIAGHTAAVQQAALAKNSGDAKLLEIAYAMNAFADHYLTDLFSAGHLRVPRKQLAAVVTPSDLGSLITRFMHDEDSKFGLNVRNGNGDQWRAYGDKRYFDAIDSANRVQVNQAVQLSADEIFAAYLSGVAPSPGNFSALKKLPDLQAVLNPAGNFSPLFRLEGSNVLRRKDVNNVNDTATVDDWWGWSTYLLLKDYSPTGNVA
;
A
#
# COMPACT_ATOMS: atom_id res chain seq x y z
N MET A 1 17.00 50.48 41.53
CA MET A 1 17.38 49.18 40.91
C MET A 1 16.09 48.45 40.57
N SER A 2 15.90 48.20 39.27
CA SER A 2 14.65 47.76 38.67
C SER A 2 14.48 46.25 38.83
N GLY A 3 13.29 45.80 39.25
CA GLY A 3 12.93 44.39 39.36
C GLY A 3 12.39 43.86 38.03
N LEU A 4 13.06 42.87 37.45
CA LEU A 4 12.58 42.10 36.29
C LEU A 4 11.62 41.00 36.78
N ARG A 5 10.35 41.11 36.40
CA ARG A 5 9.37 40.02 36.40
C ARG A 5 9.53 39.21 35.11
N THR A 6 9.72 37.90 35.22
CA THR A 6 9.56 36.95 34.12
C THR A 6 8.08 36.82 33.79
N GLN A 7 7.67 37.24 32.58
CA GLN A 7 6.35 36.93 32.04
C GLN A 7 6.32 35.46 31.62
N LEU A 8 5.35 34.71 32.15
CA LEU A 8 4.96 33.40 31.63
C LEU A 8 4.44 33.60 30.20
N GLN A 9 5.08 32.96 29.24
CA GLN A 9 4.62 32.91 27.85
C GLN A 9 3.42 31.96 27.80
N GLU A 10 2.20 32.53 27.75
CA GLU A 10 0.99 31.75 27.51
C GLU A 10 1.06 31.16 26.10
N ASN A 11 0.92 29.83 25.99
CA ASN A 11 0.75 29.19 24.69
C ASN A 11 -0.57 29.68 24.07
N PRO A 12 -0.59 30.14 22.81
CA PRO A 12 -1.80 30.61 22.17
C PRO A 12 -2.83 29.48 22.14
N LYS A 13 -4.07 29.81 22.53
CA LYS A 13 -5.19 28.86 22.49
C LYS A 13 -5.43 28.44 21.04
N GLN A 14 -5.55 27.14 20.80
CA GLN A 14 -5.85 26.62 19.47
C GLN A 14 -7.36 26.49 19.30
N VAL A 15 -7.88 27.06 18.22
CA VAL A 15 -9.24 26.81 17.73
C VAL A 15 -9.11 25.76 16.64
N ILE A 16 -9.72 24.60 16.85
CA ILE A 16 -9.72 23.49 15.88
C ILE A 16 -11.09 23.47 15.23
N ALA A 17 -11.12 23.56 13.90
CA ALA A 17 -12.35 23.56 13.12
C ALA A 17 -12.19 22.63 11.91
N VAL A 18 -13.31 22.03 11.48
CA VAL A 18 -13.33 21.30 10.21
C VAL A 18 -13.41 22.27 9.05
N PHE A 19 -12.84 21.89 7.90
CA PHE A 19 -12.77 22.75 6.73
C PHE A 19 -14.14 23.31 6.29
N ASP A 20 -15.21 22.54 6.46
CA ASP A 20 -16.57 22.95 6.08
C ASP A 20 -17.13 24.09 6.96
N GLU A 21 -16.69 24.21 8.23
CA GLU A 21 -17.14 25.27 9.14
C GLU A 21 -16.68 26.67 8.68
N LEU A 22 -15.57 26.74 7.93
CA LEU A 22 -15.06 27.96 7.34
C LEU A 22 -16.07 28.62 6.38
N PHE A 23 -16.93 27.81 5.75
CA PHE A 23 -17.92 28.26 4.76
C PHE A 23 -19.36 28.19 5.28
N SER A 24 -19.56 27.94 6.58
CA SER A 24 -20.87 27.99 7.21
C SER A 24 -21.39 29.42 7.34
N GLU A 25 -22.71 29.62 7.45
CA GLU A 25 -23.32 30.95 7.66
C GLU A 25 -22.81 31.68 8.92
N HIS A 26 -22.23 30.94 9.87
CA HIS A 26 -21.72 31.46 11.13
C HIS A 26 -20.19 31.66 11.13
N GLY A 27 -19.46 31.06 10.18
CA GLY A 27 -18.00 31.09 10.11
C GLY A 27 -17.30 30.51 11.35
N ILE A 28 -15.99 30.76 11.48
CA ILE A 28 -15.19 30.36 12.65
C ILE A 28 -14.79 31.62 13.44
N ALA A 29 -15.25 31.73 14.69
CA ALA A 29 -14.88 32.84 15.56
C ALA A 29 -13.46 32.65 16.11
N ILE A 30 -12.55 33.57 15.80
CA ILE A 30 -11.17 33.58 16.29
C ILE A 30 -10.94 34.89 17.04
N SER A 31 -10.44 34.80 18.28
CA SER A 31 -9.98 35.98 19.03
C SER A 31 -8.49 36.25 18.76
N GLY A 32 -8.05 37.51 18.92
CA GLY A 32 -6.72 37.98 18.47
C GLY A 32 -5.49 37.32 19.11
N HIS A 33 -5.65 36.30 19.97
CA HIS A 33 -4.59 35.54 20.62
C HIS A 33 -4.67 34.02 20.33
N GLU A 34 -5.45 33.61 19.33
CA GLU A 34 -5.68 32.21 19.00
C GLU A 34 -5.08 31.82 17.65
N SER A 35 -4.65 30.56 17.52
CA SER A 35 -4.23 29.96 16.24
C SER A 35 -5.31 29.01 15.74
N LEU A 36 -5.69 29.15 14.46
CA LEU A 36 -6.67 28.28 13.81
C LEU A 36 -5.97 27.08 13.15
N VAL A 37 -6.44 25.88 13.46
CA VAL A 37 -6.04 24.64 12.79
C VAL A 37 -7.25 24.08 12.05
N LEU A 38 -7.16 23.99 10.72
CA LEU A 38 -8.22 23.50 9.84
C LEU A 38 -7.98 22.04 9.47
N HIS A 39 -8.93 21.16 9.80
CA HIS A 39 -8.88 19.74 9.44
C HIS A 39 -9.61 19.51 8.11
N LEU A 40 -8.88 19.01 7.11
CA LEU A 40 -9.40 18.61 5.80
C LEU A 40 -9.66 17.09 5.81
N GLY A 41 -10.91 16.64 6.07
CA GLY A 41 -11.30 15.22 5.96
C GLY A 41 -12.44 14.73 6.89
N THR A 42 -13.69 14.83 6.37
CA THR A 42 -14.96 14.06 6.59
C THR A 42 -15.54 13.72 7.99
N PRO A 43 -16.89 13.56 8.10
CA PRO A 43 -17.74 14.13 9.16
C PRO A 43 -18.13 13.19 10.31
N HIS A 44 -18.66 13.82 11.36
CA HIS A 44 -19.08 13.26 12.65
C HIS A 44 -19.90 11.98 12.59
N ASN A 45 -19.53 11.02 13.44
CA ASN A 45 -20.48 10.17 14.16
C ASN A 45 -20.03 10.09 15.63
N HIS A 46 -20.85 10.64 16.53
CA HIS A 46 -20.67 10.53 17.97
C HIS A 46 -20.84 9.07 18.42
N ALA A 47 -19.85 8.54 19.13
CA ALA A 47 -20.00 7.37 20.01
C ALA A 47 -19.17 7.56 21.29
N PRO A 48 -19.58 6.97 22.43
CA PRO A 48 -19.16 7.38 23.77
C PRO A 48 -17.80 6.82 24.21
N GLN A 49 -17.21 7.48 25.21
CA GLN A 49 -15.86 7.27 25.73
C GLN A 49 -15.53 5.82 26.18
N PRO A 50 -14.24 5.41 26.08
CA PRO A 50 -13.79 4.06 26.38
C PRO A 50 -13.41 3.85 27.86
N SER A 51 -13.76 2.68 28.39
CA SER A 51 -13.18 2.12 29.62
C SER A 51 -11.80 1.52 29.33
N ALA A 52 -10.84 1.88 30.18
CA ALA A 52 -9.42 1.50 30.10
C ALA A 52 -9.17 -0.02 30.00
N SER A 53 -8.18 -0.41 29.20
CA SER A 53 -7.56 -1.74 29.22
C SER A 53 -6.05 -1.65 29.48
N PRO A 54 -5.45 -2.69 30.08
CA PRO A 54 -4.18 -2.58 30.80
C PRO A 54 -2.95 -2.89 29.93
N SER A 55 -1.84 -2.27 30.31
CA SER A 55 -0.50 -2.44 29.76
C SER A 55 0.03 -3.87 29.90
N GLY A 56 0.35 -4.51 28.76
CA GLY A 56 1.08 -5.79 28.68
C GLY A 56 2.43 -5.60 28.00
N LYS A 57 3.50 -6.11 28.62
CA LYS A 57 4.91 -5.97 28.19
C LYS A 57 5.20 -6.71 26.87
N ALA A 58 5.93 -6.04 25.98
CA ALA A 58 6.46 -6.60 24.74
C ALA A 58 7.49 -7.72 24.98
N LEU A 59 7.44 -8.78 24.18
CA LEU A 59 8.39 -9.90 24.18
C LEU A 59 9.04 -10.06 22.79
N ASN A 60 10.38 -9.99 22.80
CA ASN A 60 11.42 -10.48 21.87
C ASN A 60 11.08 -10.67 20.38
N GLY A 61 11.69 -9.82 19.56
CA GLY A 61 11.50 -9.65 18.13
C GLY A 61 11.84 -10.87 17.27
N LYS A 62 10.83 -11.31 16.52
CA LYS A 62 10.97 -11.96 15.22
C LYS A 62 10.76 -10.88 14.13
N PRO A 63 11.28 -11.06 12.91
CA PRO A 63 10.98 -10.14 11.82
C PRO A 63 9.48 -10.16 11.54
N GLN A 64 8.84 -9.01 11.70
CA GLN A 64 7.39 -8.85 11.78
C GLN A 64 6.69 -8.70 10.41
N LEU A 65 6.01 -9.68 9.84
CA LEU A 65 5.34 -9.49 8.54
C LEU A 65 4.24 -8.43 8.69
N ARG A 66 4.43 -7.25 8.09
CA ARG A 66 3.51 -6.10 8.18
C ARG A 66 2.98 -5.79 6.79
N PHE A 67 1.67 -5.52 6.70
CA PHE A 67 0.97 -5.19 5.46
C PHE A 67 -0.04 -4.08 5.73
N GLU A 68 -0.19 -3.17 4.76
CA GLU A 68 -0.74 -1.82 4.90
C GLU A 68 -2.13 -1.67 4.26
N GLY A 69 -2.99 -2.68 4.47
CA GLY A 69 -4.32 -2.73 3.86
C GLY A 69 -5.17 -1.46 4.08
N GLY A 70 -4.96 -0.73 5.18
CA GLY A 70 -5.59 0.57 5.41
C GLY A 70 -5.15 1.68 4.43
N GLU A 71 -3.88 1.69 4.00
CA GLU A 71 -3.35 2.65 3.03
C GLU A 71 -3.93 2.38 1.64
N HIS A 72 -3.95 1.11 1.20
CA HIS A 72 -4.61 0.69 -0.05
C HIS A 72 -6.09 1.06 -0.08
N THR A 73 -6.80 0.81 1.04
CA THR A 73 -8.22 1.17 1.16
C THR A 73 -8.39 2.67 0.96
N ALA A 74 -7.57 3.50 1.63
CA ALA A 74 -7.68 4.94 1.53
C ALA A 74 -7.36 5.48 0.13
N ILE A 75 -6.36 4.94 -0.56
CA ILE A 75 -6.03 5.32 -1.94
C ILE A 75 -7.21 5.01 -2.87
N GLY A 76 -7.75 3.79 -2.81
CA GLY A 76 -8.85 3.39 -3.68
C GLY A 76 -10.17 4.10 -3.37
N ASP A 77 -10.46 4.36 -2.09
CA ASP A 77 -11.70 5.04 -1.66
C ASP A 77 -11.72 6.55 -1.98
N ASP A 78 -10.55 7.17 -2.18
CA ASP A 78 -10.39 8.56 -2.66
C ASP A 78 -10.64 8.71 -4.17
N THR A 79 -10.74 7.58 -4.90
CA THR A 79 -11.00 7.57 -6.34
C THR A 79 -12.45 7.94 -6.65
N LEU A 80 -12.68 8.59 -7.78
CA LEU A 80 -14.01 8.94 -8.30
C LEU A 80 -14.42 7.96 -9.41
N LEU A 81 -15.59 7.35 -9.28
CA LEU A 81 -16.15 6.40 -10.25
C LEU A 81 -17.28 7.03 -11.07
N ARG A 82 -17.47 6.55 -12.31
CA ARG A 82 -18.54 7.00 -13.20
C ARG A 82 -19.30 5.81 -13.77
N PHE A 83 -20.62 5.93 -13.82
CA PHE A 83 -21.49 4.88 -14.36
C PHE A 83 -22.36 5.37 -15.53
N ILE A 84 -22.57 6.69 -15.62
CA ILE A 84 -23.44 7.32 -16.61
C ILE A 84 -22.67 8.47 -17.26
N LYS A 85 -22.76 8.56 -18.59
CA LYS A 85 -22.12 9.62 -19.36
C LYS A 85 -22.67 10.98 -18.90
N ASP A 86 -21.78 11.95 -18.72
CA ASP A 86 -22.09 13.33 -18.32
C ASP A 86 -22.69 13.50 -16.91
N ALA A 87 -22.85 12.43 -16.13
CA ALA A 87 -23.23 12.50 -14.73
C ALA A 87 -22.01 12.85 -13.84
N PRO A 88 -22.22 13.49 -12.67
CA PRO A 88 -21.18 13.65 -11.66
C PRO A 88 -20.55 12.31 -11.29
N ALA A 89 -19.23 12.30 -11.06
CA ALA A 89 -18.57 11.13 -10.52
C ALA A 89 -18.94 10.95 -9.04
N ILE A 90 -18.91 9.70 -8.58
CA ILE A 90 -19.26 9.32 -7.22
C ILE A 90 -17.98 8.89 -6.51
N PRO A 91 -17.70 9.36 -5.27
CA PRO A 91 -16.61 8.82 -4.48
C PRO A 91 -16.70 7.30 -4.35
N ALA A 92 -15.60 6.60 -4.60
CA ALA A 92 -15.56 5.14 -4.58
C ALA A 92 -15.92 4.55 -3.21
N SER A 93 -15.63 5.28 -2.13
CA SER A 93 -16.09 4.96 -0.76
C SER A 93 -17.61 4.88 -0.60
N GLN A 94 -18.39 5.47 -1.51
CA GLN A 94 -19.85 5.48 -1.48
C GLN A 94 -20.48 4.48 -2.45
N VAL A 95 -19.66 3.70 -3.16
CA VAL A 95 -20.11 2.76 -4.19
C VAL A 95 -19.77 1.35 -3.75
N GLU A 96 -20.79 0.50 -3.70
CA GLU A 96 -20.61 -0.94 -3.54
C GLU A 96 -20.56 -1.60 -4.93
N LEU A 97 -19.42 -2.22 -5.24
CA LEU A 97 -19.20 -3.04 -6.43
C LEU A 97 -19.62 -4.47 -6.14
N HIS A 98 -20.63 -4.97 -6.86
CA HIS A 98 -21.18 -6.30 -6.63
C HIS A 98 -20.43 -7.39 -7.39
N LEU A 99 -19.85 -8.33 -6.66
CA LEU A 99 -19.13 -9.49 -7.20
C LEU A 99 -20.07 -10.68 -7.43
N THR A 100 -19.63 -11.63 -8.26
CA THR A 100 -20.41 -12.80 -8.68
C THR A 100 -20.83 -13.71 -7.52
N ASN A 101 -20.04 -13.77 -6.44
CA ASN A 101 -20.35 -14.52 -5.22
C ASN A 101 -21.26 -13.76 -4.24
N GLY A 102 -21.86 -12.64 -4.65
CA GLY A 102 -22.74 -11.82 -3.83
C GLY A 102 -22.01 -10.98 -2.77
N LEU A 103 -20.68 -10.88 -2.84
CA LEU A 103 -19.92 -9.94 -2.04
C LEU A 103 -20.05 -8.55 -2.65
N ALA A 104 -20.20 -7.53 -1.81
CA ALA A 104 -20.27 -6.14 -2.23
C ALA A 104 -19.17 -5.38 -1.47
N LEU A 105 -18.31 -4.68 -2.21
CA LEU A 105 -17.12 -4.01 -1.68
C LEU A 105 -16.94 -2.64 -2.31
N THR A 106 -16.36 -1.69 -1.58
CA THR A 106 -15.87 -0.46 -2.22
C THR A 106 -14.65 -0.74 -3.07
N TYR A 107 -14.30 0.21 -3.94
CA TYR A 107 -13.07 0.12 -4.74
C TYR A 107 -11.83 -0.06 -3.84
N GLY A 108 -11.68 0.77 -2.80
CA GLY A 108 -10.57 0.69 -1.85
C GLY A 108 -10.49 -0.65 -1.14
N GLN A 109 -11.61 -1.23 -0.74
CA GLN A 109 -11.63 -2.57 -0.15
C GLN A 109 -11.12 -3.64 -1.12
N VAL A 110 -11.42 -3.54 -2.41
CA VAL A 110 -10.90 -4.47 -3.41
C VAL A 110 -9.40 -4.27 -3.64
N VAL A 111 -8.90 -3.02 -3.67
CA VAL A 111 -7.46 -2.71 -3.73
C VAL A 111 -6.73 -3.35 -2.54
N ALA A 112 -7.27 -3.23 -1.33
CA ALA A 112 -6.65 -3.76 -0.12
C ALA A 112 -6.71 -5.30 0.01
N LEU A 113 -7.62 -5.95 -0.71
CA LEU A 113 -7.80 -7.40 -0.67
C LEU A 113 -7.04 -8.14 -1.78
N GLY A 114 -6.86 -7.50 -2.93
CA GLY A 114 -6.09 -8.05 -4.04
C GLY A 114 -4.62 -8.23 -3.68
N GLY A 115 -3.97 -9.26 -4.22
CA GLY A 115 -2.53 -9.51 -4.03
C GLY A 115 -2.12 -10.04 -2.65
N ASP A 116 -2.62 -9.44 -1.57
CA ASP A 116 -2.26 -9.78 -0.19
C ASP A 116 -3.10 -10.90 0.42
N PHE A 117 -4.41 -10.85 0.20
CA PHE A 117 -5.35 -11.78 0.81
C PHE A 117 -5.95 -12.76 -0.19
N TYR A 118 -6.10 -12.31 -1.44
CA TYR A 118 -6.66 -13.08 -2.54
C TYR A 118 -5.68 -13.14 -3.70
N GLY A 119 -5.51 -14.34 -4.23
CA GLY A 119 -4.47 -14.67 -5.19
C GLY A 119 -4.21 -16.17 -5.22
N ILE A 120 -3.33 -16.61 -6.11
CA ILE A 120 -2.91 -18.01 -6.23
C ILE A 120 -1.42 -18.08 -5.89
N PRO A 121 -1.02 -18.49 -4.66
CA PRO A 121 0.37 -18.42 -4.20
C PRO A 121 1.38 -19.09 -5.12
N ASP A 122 1.02 -20.22 -5.73
CA ASP A 122 1.91 -20.99 -6.62
C ASP A 122 1.84 -20.53 -8.08
N GLN A 123 1.05 -19.49 -8.39
CA GLN A 123 0.91 -18.94 -9.74
C GLN A 123 0.95 -17.41 -9.73
N PRO A 124 2.11 -16.79 -9.36
CA PRO A 124 2.27 -15.35 -9.51
C PRO A 124 1.93 -14.91 -10.93
N ILE A 125 1.26 -13.77 -11.04
CA ILE A 125 0.73 -13.18 -12.27
C ILE A 125 1.89 -12.82 -13.19
N SER A 126 2.89 -12.12 -12.68
CA SER A 126 4.08 -11.64 -13.41
C SER A 126 4.91 -12.76 -14.04
N GLU A 127 4.87 -13.97 -13.45
CA GLU A 127 5.61 -15.13 -13.94
C GLU A 127 4.94 -15.87 -15.10
N GLY A 128 3.78 -15.38 -15.57
CA GLY A 128 3.17 -15.91 -16.77
C GLY A 128 4.05 -15.69 -18.01
N ALA A 129 4.27 -16.76 -18.78
CA ALA A 129 5.25 -16.78 -19.88
C ALA A 129 4.89 -15.85 -21.05
N THR A 130 3.61 -15.54 -21.20
CA THR A 130 3.08 -14.65 -22.25
C THR A 130 2.09 -13.66 -21.65
N ALA A 131 1.79 -12.56 -22.34
CA ALA A 131 0.77 -11.61 -21.90
C ALA A 131 -0.60 -12.28 -21.66
N ALA A 132 -1.00 -13.22 -22.52
CA ALA A 132 -2.25 -13.97 -22.36
C ALA A 132 -2.22 -14.89 -21.12
N ASP A 133 -1.07 -15.50 -20.82
CA ASP A 133 -0.91 -16.30 -19.59
C ASP A 133 -1.00 -15.44 -18.33
N ARG A 134 -0.38 -14.25 -18.33
CA ARG A 134 -0.49 -13.30 -17.22
C ARG A 134 -1.93 -12.83 -17.00
N ILE A 135 -2.66 -12.49 -18.07
CA ILE A 135 -4.09 -12.15 -17.99
C ILE A 135 -4.89 -13.31 -17.38
N LYS A 136 -4.63 -14.56 -17.80
CA LYS A 136 -5.29 -15.74 -17.25
C LYS A 136 -5.00 -15.92 -15.75
N ARG A 137 -3.74 -15.76 -15.33
CA ARG A 137 -3.33 -15.85 -13.92
C ARG A 137 -3.97 -14.75 -13.08
N PHE A 138 -4.00 -13.53 -13.58
CA PHE A 138 -4.75 -12.43 -12.96
C PHE A 138 -6.22 -12.79 -12.78
N SER A 139 -6.90 -13.27 -13.83
CA SER A 139 -8.31 -13.66 -13.74
C SER A 139 -8.53 -14.77 -12.71
N ASN A 140 -7.62 -15.74 -12.60
CA ASN A 140 -7.69 -16.77 -11.57
C ASN A 140 -7.52 -16.18 -10.15
N ALA A 141 -6.57 -15.25 -9.98
CA ALA A 141 -6.35 -14.54 -8.72
C ALA A 141 -7.59 -13.74 -8.31
N PHE A 142 -8.14 -12.91 -9.20
CA PHE A 142 -9.37 -12.16 -8.97
C PHE A 142 -10.55 -13.07 -8.65
N ASN A 143 -10.70 -14.19 -9.37
CA ASN A 143 -11.80 -15.14 -9.12
C ASN A 143 -11.72 -15.81 -7.74
N SER A 144 -10.53 -15.89 -7.13
CA SER A 144 -10.40 -16.35 -5.75
C SER A 144 -11.12 -15.42 -4.75
N LEU A 145 -11.25 -14.13 -5.06
CA LEU A 145 -12.07 -13.17 -4.32
C LEU A 145 -13.53 -13.17 -4.82
N ALA A 146 -13.72 -13.04 -6.13
CA ALA A 146 -15.01 -12.62 -6.71
C ALA A 146 -16.01 -13.75 -7.00
N VAL A 147 -15.56 -15.01 -7.08
CA VAL A 147 -16.40 -16.14 -7.55
C VAL A 147 -16.62 -17.19 -6.47
N LEU A 148 -15.64 -17.43 -5.59
CA LEU A 148 -15.76 -18.47 -4.57
C LEU A 148 -16.76 -18.06 -3.48
N PRO A 149 -17.79 -18.88 -3.15
CA PRO A 149 -18.75 -18.53 -2.10
C PRO A 149 -18.13 -18.35 -0.71
N ALA A 150 -17.09 -19.12 -0.39
CA ALA A 150 -16.39 -19.02 0.90
C ALA A 150 -15.74 -17.64 1.11
N SER A 151 -15.29 -16.99 0.03
CA SER A 151 -14.63 -15.68 0.07
C SER A 151 -15.57 -14.58 0.55
N ASN A 152 -16.89 -14.73 0.39
CA ASN A 152 -17.85 -13.72 0.86
C ASN A 152 -17.79 -13.54 2.38
N ALA A 153 -17.78 -14.65 3.13
CA ALA A 153 -17.70 -14.60 4.60
C ALA A 153 -16.28 -14.28 5.07
N GLU A 154 -15.26 -14.85 4.41
CA GLU A 154 -13.85 -14.67 4.75
C GLU A 154 -13.40 -13.21 4.57
N ALA A 155 -13.76 -12.57 3.45
CA ALA A 155 -13.41 -11.17 3.18
C ALA A 155 -13.92 -10.23 4.28
N LYS A 156 -15.14 -10.46 4.79
CA LYS A 156 -15.72 -9.66 5.89
C LYS A 156 -14.92 -9.81 7.19
N LEU A 157 -14.39 -11.00 7.48
CA LEU A 157 -13.52 -11.21 8.64
C LEU A 157 -12.18 -10.49 8.48
N ILE A 158 -11.58 -10.58 7.28
CA ILE A 158 -10.32 -9.89 6.96
C ILE A 158 -10.48 -8.37 7.12
N LEU A 159 -11.54 -7.81 6.53
CA LEU A 159 -11.86 -6.38 6.63
C LEU A 159 -12.16 -5.96 8.08
N GLY A 160 -12.78 -6.84 8.89
CA GLY A 160 -12.98 -6.58 10.31
C GLY A 160 -11.66 -6.43 11.09
N VAL A 161 -10.62 -7.21 10.74
CA VAL A 161 -9.28 -7.07 11.32
C VAL A 161 -8.59 -5.80 10.79
N MET A 162 -8.71 -5.51 9.49
CA MET A 162 -8.20 -4.28 8.88
C MET A 162 -8.81 -3.01 9.49
N GLN A 163 -10.07 -3.06 9.90
CA GLN A 163 -10.72 -1.94 10.59
C GLN A 163 -10.06 -1.61 11.94
N LYS A 164 -9.43 -2.59 12.61
CA LYS A 164 -8.64 -2.34 13.85
C LYS A 164 -7.40 -1.50 13.55
N GLU A 165 -6.72 -1.78 12.44
CA GLU A 165 -5.58 -0.98 11.96
C GLU A 165 -6.02 0.45 11.65
N ILE A 166 -7.06 0.61 10.83
CA ILE A 166 -7.61 1.92 10.45
C ILE A 166 -8.01 2.72 11.70
N ALA A 167 -8.64 2.07 12.69
CA ALA A 167 -9.04 2.73 13.94
C ALA A 167 -7.82 3.20 14.75
N ALA A 168 -6.76 2.39 14.84
CA ALA A 168 -5.54 2.76 15.55
C ALA A 168 -4.83 3.96 14.89
N VAL A 169 -4.74 3.97 13.55
CA VAL A 169 -4.18 5.09 12.79
C VAL A 169 -5.00 6.36 12.97
N LYS A 170 -6.33 6.27 12.86
CA LYS A 170 -7.23 7.41 13.12
C LYS A 170 -7.07 7.96 14.52
N GLN A 171 -6.91 7.09 15.52
CA GLN A 171 -6.66 7.52 16.90
C GLN A 171 -5.31 8.23 17.04
N ALA A 172 -4.24 7.72 16.41
CA ALA A 172 -2.94 8.38 16.44
C ALA A 172 -2.99 9.79 15.83
N ILE A 173 -3.71 9.95 14.71
CA ILE A 173 -3.95 11.26 14.09
C ILE A 173 -4.70 12.18 15.05
N GLN A 174 -5.78 11.71 15.69
CA GLN A 174 -6.55 12.48 16.68
C GLN A 174 -5.71 12.89 17.90
N ASP A 175 -4.77 12.04 18.31
CA ASP A 175 -3.84 12.30 19.41
C ASP A 175 -2.68 13.24 19.00
N GLY A 176 -2.60 13.66 17.73
CA GLY A 176 -1.50 14.48 17.19
C GLY A 176 -0.17 13.72 17.03
N LYS A 177 -0.20 12.39 17.04
CA LYS A 177 0.97 11.51 16.80
C LYS A 177 1.14 11.26 15.31
N GLN A 178 2.33 10.81 14.91
CA GLN A 178 2.53 10.39 13.53
C GLN A 178 1.82 9.05 13.28
N PRO A 179 1.08 8.90 12.16
CA PRO A 179 0.39 7.66 11.79
C PRO A 179 1.27 6.40 11.86
N HIS A 180 2.54 6.50 11.45
CA HIS A 180 3.45 5.35 11.49
C HIS A 180 3.68 4.76 12.89
N GLU A 181 3.54 5.58 13.96
CA GLU A 181 3.64 5.11 15.33
C GLU A 181 2.53 4.10 15.69
N ALA A 182 1.35 4.22 15.07
CA ALA A 182 0.26 3.25 15.25
C ALA A 182 0.62 1.88 14.66
N TYR A 183 1.19 1.86 13.46
CA TYR A 183 1.64 0.62 12.82
C TYR A 183 2.76 -0.05 13.63
N ASP A 184 3.69 0.73 14.18
CA ASP A 184 4.74 0.22 15.06
C ASP A 184 4.18 -0.39 16.35
N ALA A 185 3.14 0.20 16.93
CA ALA A 185 2.49 -0.30 18.15
C ALA A 185 1.67 -1.58 17.92
N LEU A 186 1.00 -1.70 16.77
CA LEU A 186 0.20 -2.88 16.42
C LEU A 186 1.06 -4.15 16.21
N GLY A 187 2.27 -3.97 15.67
CA GLY A 187 3.19 -5.08 15.40
C GLY A 187 2.57 -6.18 14.53
N ASP A 188 2.84 -7.45 14.87
CA ASP A 188 2.38 -8.63 14.11
C ASP A 188 0.98 -9.13 14.47
N THR A 189 0.34 -8.53 15.46
CA THR A 189 -0.88 -9.11 16.04
C THR A 189 -1.99 -9.28 14.99
N LEU A 190 -2.08 -8.37 14.02
CA LEU A 190 -3.04 -8.45 12.92
C LEU A 190 -2.67 -9.54 11.89
N SER A 191 -1.39 -9.68 11.57
CA SER A 191 -0.88 -10.75 10.69
C SER A 191 -1.17 -12.15 11.22
N GLU A 192 -1.10 -12.33 12.54
CA GLU A 192 -1.50 -13.58 13.20
C GLU A 192 -3.00 -13.88 13.02
N GLU A 193 -3.86 -12.88 13.17
CA GLU A 193 -5.30 -13.03 12.95
C GLU A 193 -5.64 -13.32 11.48
N TRP A 194 -5.04 -12.57 10.55
CA TRP A 194 -5.21 -12.78 9.11
C TRP A 194 -4.73 -14.15 8.65
N ASN A 195 -3.61 -14.64 9.19
CA ASN A 195 -3.14 -15.99 8.90
C ASN A 195 -4.18 -17.04 9.29
N ARG A 196 -4.78 -16.91 10.49
CA ARG A 196 -5.84 -17.83 10.95
C ARG A 196 -7.09 -17.76 10.07
N ILE A 197 -7.53 -16.55 9.73
CA ILE A 197 -8.72 -16.36 8.87
C ILE A 197 -8.51 -17.02 7.52
N THR A 198 -7.30 -16.93 6.95
CA THR A 198 -6.97 -17.50 5.64
C THR A 198 -6.51 -18.96 5.68
N GLY A 199 -6.89 -19.71 6.72
CA GLY A 199 -6.71 -21.16 6.83
C GLY A 199 -5.35 -21.61 7.39
N GLY A 200 -4.60 -20.70 8.01
CA GLY A 200 -3.35 -20.97 8.72
C GLY A 200 -3.51 -21.05 10.24
N GLY A 201 -2.37 -21.12 10.92
CA GLY A 201 -2.28 -21.14 12.37
C GLY A 201 -2.70 -22.48 13.00
N SER A 202 -2.33 -22.65 14.27
CA SER A 202 -2.57 -23.83 15.09
C SER A 202 -2.74 -23.45 16.55
N PHE A 203 -2.98 -24.45 17.41
CA PHE A 203 -3.08 -24.25 18.85
C PHE A 203 -1.76 -23.82 19.50
N VAL A 204 -0.61 -24.12 18.88
CA VAL A 204 0.73 -23.76 19.39
C VAL A 204 1.35 -22.53 18.72
N SER A 205 0.83 -22.12 17.56
CA SER A 205 1.40 -21.02 16.79
C SER A 205 0.34 -20.37 15.91
N ALA A 206 0.15 -19.05 16.05
CA ALA A 206 -0.76 -18.33 15.17
C ALA A 206 -0.24 -18.23 13.72
N LEU A 207 1.07 -18.39 13.52
CA LEU A 207 1.71 -18.25 12.21
C LEU A 207 1.82 -19.58 11.44
N PHE A 208 1.81 -20.73 12.13
CA PHE A 208 2.04 -22.03 11.48
C PHE A 208 0.89 -23.03 11.72
N PRO A 209 0.41 -23.74 10.68
CA PRO A 209 0.81 -23.67 9.26
C PRO A 209 0.50 -22.31 8.60
N LEU A 210 1.12 -22.06 7.44
CA LEU A 210 0.88 -20.84 6.67
C LEU A 210 -0.50 -20.91 5.99
N GLY A 211 -1.35 -19.94 6.29
CA GLY A 211 -2.59 -19.64 5.58
C GLY A 211 -2.30 -18.95 4.24
N ARG A 212 -3.35 -18.66 3.46
CA ARG A 212 -3.19 -18.05 2.13
C ARG A 212 -2.47 -16.71 2.20
N TYR A 213 -2.78 -15.87 3.19
CA TYR A 213 -2.13 -14.57 3.41
C TYR A 213 -0.60 -14.70 3.52
N LEU A 214 -0.10 -15.55 4.43
CA LEU A 214 1.35 -15.73 4.58
C LEU A 214 2.01 -16.45 3.39
N LYS A 215 1.26 -17.29 2.66
CA LYS A 215 1.76 -17.91 1.43
C LYS A 215 1.92 -16.91 0.29
N LEU A 216 0.98 -15.97 0.13
CA LEU A 216 1.08 -14.87 -0.82
C LEU A 216 2.28 -13.99 -0.47
N ALA A 217 2.42 -13.60 0.81
CA ALA A 217 3.57 -12.84 1.29
C ALA A 217 4.93 -13.54 1.05
N ALA A 218 4.97 -14.88 1.10
CA ALA A 218 6.18 -15.64 0.84
C ALA A 218 6.58 -15.65 -0.65
N ASN A 219 5.60 -15.73 -1.56
CA ASN A 219 5.80 -15.74 -3.01
C ASN A 219 5.17 -14.49 -3.67
N ASN A 220 5.70 -13.33 -3.33
CA ASN A 220 5.13 -12.01 -3.67
C ASN A 220 5.93 -11.28 -4.76
N THR A 221 6.41 -11.97 -5.80
CA THR A 221 7.10 -11.29 -6.92
C THR A 221 6.22 -10.26 -7.62
N ASP A 222 4.90 -10.45 -7.59
CA ASP A 222 3.91 -9.52 -8.13
C ASP A 222 3.84 -8.17 -7.39
N HIS A 223 4.51 -8.01 -6.25
CA HIS A 223 4.53 -6.76 -5.49
C HIS A 223 5.71 -5.86 -5.86
N PHE A 224 6.77 -6.41 -6.46
CA PHE A 224 8.03 -5.71 -6.62
C PHE A 224 8.30 -5.31 -8.08
N ALA A 225 8.60 -4.03 -8.28
CA ALA A 225 9.16 -3.46 -9.51
C ALA A 225 8.50 -3.99 -10.80
N GLU A 226 9.29 -4.58 -11.70
CA GLU A 226 8.81 -5.13 -12.98
C GLU A 226 7.73 -6.22 -12.80
N GLY A 227 7.72 -6.91 -11.65
CA GLY A 227 6.67 -7.87 -11.30
C GLY A 227 5.32 -7.21 -11.07
N ALA A 228 5.28 -6.16 -10.24
CA ALA A 228 4.10 -5.33 -10.02
C ALA A 228 3.62 -4.66 -11.30
N LEU A 229 4.55 -4.13 -12.10
CA LEU A 229 4.22 -3.57 -13.42
C LEU A 229 3.55 -4.61 -14.32
N ALA A 230 4.08 -5.82 -14.40
CA ALA A 230 3.51 -6.89 -15.20
C ALA A 230 2.14 -7.36 -14.68
N ALA A 231 1.95 -7.41 -13.35
CA ALA A 231 0.70 -7.78 -12.71
C ALA A 231 -0.40 -6.72 -12.94
N TYR A 232 -0.08 -5.44 -12.73
CA TYR A 232 -0.96 -4.31 -13.05
C TYR A 232 -1.36 -4.32 -14.52
N ILE A 233 -0.40 -4.42 -15.45
CA ILE A 233 -0.69 -4.43 -16.90
C ILE A 233 -1.65 -5.58 -17.25
N ALA A 234 -1.42 -6.78 -16.72
CA ALA A 234 -2.29 -7.92 -16.97
C ALA A 234 -3.71 -7.69 -16.42
N GLY A 235 -3.81 -7.18 -15.20
CA GLY A 235 -5.08 -6.90 -14.54
C GLY A 235 -5.88 -5.79 -15.18
N HIS A 236 -5.25 -4.64 -15.42
CA HIS A 236 -5.87 -3.50 -16.09
C HIS A 236 -6.32 -3.87 -17.50
N THR A 237 -5.52 -4.67 -18.25
CA THR A 237 -5.92 -5.20 -19.56
C THR A 237 -7.22 -6.02 -19.47
N ALA A 238 -7.31 -6.92 -18.49
CA ALA A 238 -8.50 -7.73 -18.29
C ALA A 238 -9.71 -6.86 -17.90
N ALA A 239 -9.49 -5.83 -17.08
CA ALA A 239 -10.51 -4.90 -16.63
C ALA A 239 -11.08 -4.03 -17.76
N VAL A 240 -10.23 -3.42 -18.62
CA VAL A 240 -10.71 -2.62 -19.77
C VAL A 240 -11.40 -3.50 -20.82
N GLN A 241 -10.98 -4.75 -20.99
CA GLN A 241 -11.68 -5.72 -21.84
C GLN A 241 -13.07 -6.04 -21.27
N GLN A 242 -13.17 -6.24 -19.95
CA GLN A 242 -14.44 -6.44 -19.27
C GLN A 242 -15.37 -5.22 -19.40
N ALA A 243 -14.82 -4.00 -19.32
CA ALA A 243 -15.57 -2.76 -19.52
C ALA A 243 -16.12 -2.64 -20.95
N ALA A 244 -15.30 -2.95 -21.96
CA ALA A 244 -15.74 -2.98 -23.35
C ALA A 244 -16.83 -4.05 -23.59
N LEU A 245 -16.73 -5.22 -22.94
CA LEU A 245 -17.77 -6.25 -22.97
C LEU A 245 -19.09 -5.76 -22.34
N ALA A 246 -19.03 -5.07 -21.20
CA ALA A 246 -20.19 -4.50 -20.53
C ALA A 246 -20.98 -3.54 -21.44
N LYS A 247 -20.27 -2.73 -22.23
CA LYS A 247 -20.89 -1.85 -23.23
C LYS A 247 -21.64 -2.61 -24.30
N ASN A 248 -21.01 -3.66 -24.82
CA ASN A 248 -21.53 -4.44 -25.94
C ASN A 248 -22.70 -5.35 -25.53
N SER A 249 -22.74 -5.78 -24.27
CA SER A 249 -23.85 -6.58 -23.73
C SER A 249 -25.05 -5.73 -23.28
N GLY A 250 -24.81 -4.46 -22.92
CA GLY A 250 -25.82 -3.61 -22.28
C GLY A 250 -26.08 -3.95 -20.80
N ASP A 251 -25.28 -4.83 -20.20
CA ASP A 251 -25.39 -5.21 -18.79
C ASP A 251 -24.47 -4.33 -17.93
N ALA A 252 -25.05 -3.34 -17.26
CA ALA A 252 -24.34 -2.42 -16.38
C ALA A 252 -23.62 -3.13 -15.21
N LYS A 253 -24.06 -4.32 -14.79
CA LYS A 253 -23.38 -5.08 -13.74
C LYS A 253 -21.97 -5.51 -14.16
N LEU A 254 -21.74 -5.72 -15.46
CA LEU A 254 -20.41 -6.05 -15.96
C LEU A 254 -19.44 -4.86 -15.87
N LEU A 255 -19.94 -3.62 -15.78
CA LEU A 255 -19.10 -2.45 -15.50
C LEU A 255 -18.64 -2.45 -14.04
N GLU A 256 -19.49 -2.84 -13.09
CA GLU A 256 -19.07 -3.02 -11.69
C GLU A 256 -17.99 -4.08 -11.57
N ILE A 257 -18.13 -5.21 -12.28
CA ILE A 257 -17.08 -6.24 -12.35
C ILE A 257 -15.81 -5.69 -12.98
N ALA A 258 -15.89 -4.86 -14.04
CA ALA A 258 -14.72 -4.23 -14.63
C ALA A 258 -14.00 -3.31 -13.64
N TYR A 259 -14.74 -2.50 -12.86
CA TYR A 259 -14.17 -1.69 -11.78
C TYR A 259 -13.54 -2.54 -10.68
N ALA A 260 -14.17 -3.64 -10.27
CA ALA A 260 -13.61 -4.54 -9.26
C ALA A 260 -12.33 -5.23 -9.76
N MET A 261 -12.29 -5.65 -11.03
CA MET A 261 -11.06 -6.16 -11.65
C MET A 261 -10.00 -5.07 -11.67
N ASN A 262 -10.36 -3.84 -11.99
CA ASN A 262 -9.40 -2.74 -12.00
C ASN A 262 -8.84 -2.44 -10.61
N ALA A 263 -9.70 -2.38 -9.59
CA ALA A 263 -9.28 -2.18 -8.21
C ALA A 263 -8.32 -3.29 -7.74
N PHE A 264 -8.59 -4.54 -8.11
CA PHE A 264 -7.68 -5.65 -7.80
C PHE A 264 -6.33 -5.50 -8.52
N ALA A 265 -6.33 -4.96 -9.75
CA ALA A 265 -5.10 -4.65 -10.47
C ALA A 265 -4.36 -3.45 -9.87
N ASP A 266 -5.11 -2.45 -9.39
CA ASP A 266 -4.57 -1.23 -8.80
C ASP A 266 -3.86 -1.48 -7.48
N HIS A 267 -4.07 -2.61 -6.81
CA HIS A 267 -3.20 -3.07 -5.73
C HIS A 267 -1.72 -3.03 -6.15
N TYR A 268 -1.41 -3.71 -7.26
CA TYR A 268 -0.06 -3.72 -7.83
C TYR A 268 0.36 -2.36 -8.38
N LEU A 269 -0.60 -1.52 -8.82
CA LEU A 269 -0.32 -0.14 -9.19
C LEU A 269 0.16 0.68 -7.98
N THR A 270 -0.49 0.51 -6.83
CA THR A 270 -0.13 1.23 -5.60
C THR A 270 1.20 0.79 -5.03
N ASP A 271 1.58 -0.48 -5.17
CA ASP A 271 2.92 -0.97 -4.80
C ASP A 271 4.02 -0.24 -5.57
N LEU A 272 3.77 0.11 -6.84
CA LEU A 272 4.71 0.88 -7.67
C LEU A 272 4.88 2.34 -7.22
N PHE A 273 4.19 2.80 -6.18
CA PHE A 273 4.44 4.08 -5.52
C PHE A 273 5.04 3.92 -4.13
N SER A 274 5.21 2.70 -3.64
CA SER A 274 5.86 2.44 -2.37
C SER A 274 7.35 2.14 -2.55
N ALA A 275 8.20 2.99 -1.96
CA ALA A 275 9.65 2.96 -2.20
C ALA A 275 10.30 1.59 -1.94
N GLY A 276 9.84 0.84 -0.92
CA GLY A 276 10.32 -0.50 -0.60
C GLY A 276 10.09 -1.54 -1.70
N HIS A 277 9.22 -1.27 -2.67
CA HIS A 277 8.88 -2.18 -3.76
C HIS A 277 9.61 -1.87 -5.06
N LEU A 278 10.29 -0.72 -5.17
CA LEU A 278 10.82 -0.22 -6.43
C LEU A 278 12.14 -0.85 -6.89
N ARG A 279 13.10 -1.03 -5.96
CA ARG A 279 14.47 -1.45 -6.29
C ARG A 279 14.96 -2.69 -5.55
N VAL A 280 14.11 -3.29 -4.71
CA VAL A 280 14.46 -4.51 -3.97
C VAL A 280 14.53 -5.70 -4.94
N PRO A 281 15.69 -6.39 -5.05
CA PRO A 281 15.84 -7.52 -5.97
C PRO A 281 15.25 -8.82 -5.37
N ARG A 282 13.94 -8.79 -5.09
CA ARG A 282 13.20 -9.82 -4.33
C ARG A 282 13.41 -11.23 -4.87
N LYS A 283 13.16 -11.41 -6.16
CA LYS A 283 13.27 -12.71 -6.85
C LYS A 283 14.70 -13.23 -6.86
N GLN A 284 15.66 -12.36 -7.15
CA GLN A 284 17.07 -12.73 -7.24
C GLN A 284 17.63 -13.09 -5.86
N LEU A 285 17.23 -12.38 -4.80
CA LEU A 285 17.61 -12.71 -3.42
C LEU A 285 17.08 -14.08 -2.98
N ALA A 286 15.81 -14.38 -3.28
CA ALA A 286 15.23 -15.69 -2.98
C ALA A 286 15.94 -16.83 -3.73
N ALA A 287 16.51 -16.56 -4.92
CA ALA A 287 17.23 -17.55 -5.72
C ALA A 287 18.67 -17.80 -5.26
N VAL A 288 19.37 -16.80 -4.70
CA VAL A 288 20.79 -16.92 -4.29
C VAL A 288 20.98 -17.27 -2.82
N VAL A 289 19.95 -17.11 -1.98
CA VAL A 289 20.02 -17.43 -0.55
C VAL A 289 19.36 -18.76 -0.25
N THR A 290 20.03 -19.60 0.54
CA THR A 290 19.49 -20.90 1.01
C THR A 290 19.27 -20.89 2.53
N PRO A 291 18.07 -21.24 3.02
CA PRO A 291 16.85 -21.53 2.26
C PRO A 291 16.29 -20.26 1.57
N SER A 292 15.50 -20.41 0.50
CA SER A 292 14.90 -19.29 -0.24
C SER A 292 14.06 -18.37 0.67
N ASP A 293 13.38 -18.94 1.65
CA ASP A 293 12.58 -18.20 2.64
C ASP A 293 13.44 -17.24 3.46
N LEU A 294 14.71 -17.57 3.71
CA LEU A 294 15.65 -16.66 4.35
C LEU A 294 16.04 -15.51 3.42
N GLY A 295 16.17 -15.78 2.12
CA GLY A 295 16.34 -14.76 1.09
C GLY A 295 15.19 -13.76 1.12
N SER A 296 13.96 -14.27 1.08
CA SER A 296 12.75 -13.48 1.26
C SER A 296 12.75 -12.72 2.61
N LEU A 297 13.17 -13.34 3.70
CA LEU A 297 13.19 -12.65 5.00
C LEU A 297 14.15 -11.46 5.01
N ILE A 298 15.36 -11.61 4.45
CA ILE A 298 16.36 -10.54 4.50
C ILE A 298 16.07 -9.40 3.53
N THR A 299 15.35 -9.63 2.42
CA THR A 299 14.98 -8.53 1.51
C THR A 299 14.09 -7.51 2.22
N ARG A 300 13.37 -7.94 3.27
CA ARG A 300 12.46 -7.07 4.00
C ARG A 300 13.18 -5.93 4.72
N PHE A 301 14.42 -6.11 5.13
CA PHE A 301 15.19 -5.02 5.72
C PHE A 301 15.45 -3.89 4.73
N MET A 302 15.71 -4.22 3.46
CA MET A 302 15.87 -3.20 2.41
C MET A 302 14.53 -2.55 2.06
N HIS A 303 13.48 -3.36 1.97
CA HIS A 303 12.11 -2.89 1.77
C HIS A 303 11.71 -1.86 2.84
N ASP A 304 11.81 -2.23 4.12
CA ASP A 304 11.42 -1.38 5.25
C ASP A 304 12.32 -0.13 5.33
N GLU A 305 13.62 -0.27 5.00
CA GLU A 305 14.57 0.85 4.93
C GLU A 305 14.19 1.87 3.85
N ASP A 306 13.97 1.41 2.61
CA ASP A 306 13.62 2.27 1.49
C ASP A 306 12.24 2.91 1.71
N SER A 307 11.26 2.18 2.26
CA SER A 307 9.95 2.74 2.64
C SER A 307 10.07 3.83 3.70
N LYS A 308 10.90 3.62 4.73
CA LYS A 308 11.07 4.57 5.85
C LYS A 308 11.80 5.85 5.44
N PHE A 309 12.91 5.72 4.71
CA PHE A 309 13.76 6.85 4.35
C PHE A 309 13.39 7.50 3.02
N GLY A 310 12.66 6.77 2.18
CA GLY A 310 12.20 7.20 0.87
C GLY A 310 13.27 7.14 -0.22
N LEU A 311 12.81 7.22 -1.46
CA LEU A 311 13.62 7.27 -2.67
C LEU A 311 13.27 8.51 -3.49
N ASN A 312 14.29 9.22 -3.94
CA ASN A 312 14.17 10.22 -4.99
C ASN A 312 13.87 9.49 -6.29
N VAL A 313 12.69 9.73 -6.82
CA VAL A 313 12.14 9.09 -8.01
C VAL A 313 11.76 10.15 -9.04
N ARG A 314 11.58 9.68 -10.28
CA ARG A 314 11.09 10.50 -11.39
C ARG A 314 10.17 9.66 -12.27
N ASN A 315 9.26 10.30 -13.01
CA ASN A 315 8.40 9.62 -13.98
C ASN A 315 8.72 10.04 -15.43
N GLY A 316 8.05 9.40 -16.38
CA GLY A 316 8.20 9.70 -17.81
C GLY A 316 7.72 11.09 -18.25
N ASN A 317 6.97 11.80 -17.40
CA ASN A 317 6.53 13.18 -17.65
C ASN A 317 7.54 14.23 -17.14
N GLY A 318 8.63 13.80 -16.49
CA GLY A 318 9.65 14.67 -15.93
C GLY A 318 9.36 15.15 -14.51
N ASP A 319 8.28 14.69 -13.87
CA ASP A 319 8.04 14.95 -12.45
C ASP A 319 9.14 14.27 -11.62
N GLN A 320 9.54 14.91 -10.52
CA GLN A 320 10.50 14.37 -9.56
C GLN A 320 9.99 14.62 -8.15
N TRP A 321 10.06 13.60 -7.30
CA TRP A 321 9.63 13.69 -5.90
C TRP A 321 10.38 12.67 -5.05
N ARG A 322 10.20 12.77 -3.74
CA ARG A 322 10.65 11.73 -2.81
C ARG A 322 9.46 10.85 -2.47
N ALA A 323 9.51 9.59 -2.91
CA ALA A 323 8.52 8.58 -2.58
C ALA A 323 8.91 7.93 -1.25
N TYR A 324 8.03 7.97 -0.25
CA TYR A 324 8.11 7.04 0.87
C TYR A 324 7.27 5.81 0.54
N GLY A 325 7.35 4.79 1.38
CA GLY A 325 6.60 3.56 1.15
C GLY A 325 5.66 3.22 2.27
N ASP A 326 5.39 1.92 2.37
CA ASP A 326 4.56 1.26 3.36
C ASP A 326 4.66 1.92 4.74
N LYS A 327 3.49 2.22 5.33
CA LYS A 327 3.27 2.85 6.65
C LYS A 327 3.50 4.36 6.68
N ARG A 328 3.77 4.98 5.53
CA ARG A 328 4.07 6.41 5.42
C ARG A 328 2.98 7.16 4.65
N TYR A 329 1.98 6.47 4.10
CA TYR A 329 0.93 7.07 3.28
C TYR A 329 0.13 8.14 4.03
N PHE A 330 0.02 8.08 5.36
CA PHE A 330 -0.64 9.13 6.14
C PHE A 330 0.32 10.13 6.77
N ASP A 331 1.63 9.88 6.69
CA ASP A 331 2.62 10.83 7.21
C ASP A 331 2.64 12.10 6.34
N ALA A 332 2.88 13.25 6.98
CA ALA A 332 2.93 14.53 6.28
C ALA A 332 4.04 14.57 5.22
N ILE A 333 5.15 13.86 5.48
CA ILE A 333 6.33 13.82 4.61
C ILE A 333 6.06 13.15 3.25
N ASP A 334 5.05 12.28 3.17
CA ASP A 334 4.71 11.53 1.95
C ASP A 334 3.68 12.24 1.06
N SER A 335 3.34 13.51 1.35
CA SER A 335 2.29 14.24 0.63
C SER A 335 2.51 14.31 -0.89
N ALA A 336 3.76 14.43 -1.33
CA ALA A 336 4.09 14.48 -2.75
C ALA A 336 3.85 13.14 -3.45
N ASN A 337 4.19 12.03 -2.79
CA ASN A 337 3.95 10.69 -3.31
C ASN A 337 2.45 10.35 -3.32
N ARG A 338 1.74 10.73 -2.25
CA ARG A 338 0.28 10.65 -2.13
C ARG A 338 -0.44 11.24 -3.34
N VAL A 339 -0.02 12.42 -3.78
CA VAL A 339 -0.58 13.08 -4.97
C VAL A 339 -0.34 12.24 -6.23
N GLN A 340 0.83 11.63 -6.38
CA GLN A 340 1.17 10.85 -7.57
C GLN A 340 0.38 9.54 -7.63
N VAL A 341 0.30 8.80 -6.52
CA VAL A 341 -0.44 7.53 -6.47
C VAL A 341 -1.93 7.74 -6.69
N ASN A 342 -2.55 8.74 -6.04
CA ASN A 342 -3.99 9.01 -6.21
C ASN A 342 -4.31 9.45 -7.65
N GLN A 343 -3.42 10.23 -8.29
CA GLN A 343 -3.57 10.57 -9.71
C GLN A 343 -3.45 9.33 -10.62
N ALA A 344 -2.52 8.41 -10.33
CA ALA A 344 -2.35 7.20 -11.14
C ALA A 344 -3.56 6.28 -11.03
N VAL A 345 -4.08 6.06 -9.82
CA VAL A 345 -5.28 5.24 -9.57
C VAL A 345 -6.52 5.89 -10.18
N GLN A 346 -6.68 7.22 -10.07
CA GLN A 346 -7.78 7.92 -10.76
C GLN A 346 -7.72 7.75 -12.28
N LEU A 347 -6.53 7.86 -12.89
CA LEU A 347 -6.35 7.64 -14.33
C LEU A 347 -6.70 6.19 -14.73
N SER A 348 -6.30 5.21 -13.90
CA SER A 348 -6.65 3.81 -14.08
C SER A 348 -8.17 3.62 -14.08
N ALA A 349 -8.89 4.15 -13.09
CA ALA A 349 -10.34 4.05 -13.01
C ALA A 349 -11.09 4.81 -14.13
N ASP A 350 -10.58 5.97 -14.55
CA ASP A 350 -11.14 6.75 -15.67
C ASP A 350 -11.06 5.96 -16.99
N GLU A 351 -9.97 5.22 -17.22
CA GLU A 351 -9.78 4.39 -18.42
C GLU A 351 -10.80 3.24 -18.50
N ILE A 352 -11.24 2.68 -17.36
CA ILE A 352 -12.34 1.70 -17.32
C ILE A 352 -13.62 2.32 -17.88
N PHE A 353 -13.98 3.51 -17.43
CA PHE A 353 -15.19 4.17 -17.91
C PHE A 353 -15.06 4.60 -19.37
N ALA A 354 -13.88 5.06 -19.80
CA ALA A 354 -13.62 5.40 -21.19
C ALA A 354 -13.75 4.17 -22.11
N ALA A 355 -13.24 3.01 -21.70
CA ALA A 355 -13.40 1.75 -22.40
C ALA A 355 -14.87 1.30 -22.46
N TYR A 356 -15.61 1.47 -21.37
CA TYR A 356 -17.05 1.23 -21.34
C TYR A 356 -17.83 2.17 -22.27
N LEU A 357 -17.53 3.47 -22.29
CA LEU A 357 -18.26 4.39 -23.17
C LEU A 357 -18.01 4.11 -24.65
N SER A 358 -16.76 3.83 -25.01
CA SER A 358 -16.34 3.60 -26.39
C SER A 358 -16.60 2.18 -26.89
N GLY A 359 -16.70 1.20 -26.00
CA GLY A 359 -16.72 -0.22 -26.35
C GLY A 359 -15.36 -0.73 -26.85
N VAL A 360 -14.28 0.02 -26.62
CA VAL A 360 -12.93 -0.28 -27.11
C VAL A 360 -11.94 -0.29 -25.93
N ALA A 361 -11.24 -1.41 -25.75
CA ALA A 361 -10.16 -1.52 -24.78
C ALA A 361 -8.87 -0.89 -25.33
N PRO A 362 -8.21 0.05 -24.61
CA PRO A 362 -6.89 0.54 -25.00
C PRO A 362 -5.85 -0.58 -24.95
N SER A 363 -4.78 -0.45 -25.75
CA SER A 363 -3.64 -1.35 -25.67
C SER A 363 -2.73 -1.00 -24.47
N PRO A 364 -2.01 -1.99 -23.90
CA PRO A 364 -1.17 -1.76 -22.71
C PRO A 364 -0.17 -0.60 -22.79
N GLY A 365 0.44 -0.39 -23.96
CA GLY A 365 1.39 0.72 -24.16
C GLY A 365 0.77 2.12 -24.09
N ASN A 366 -0.56 2.22 -24.05
CA ASN A 366 -1.30 3.48 -23.99
C ASN A 366 -1.97 3.73 -22.62
N PHE A 367 -1.84 2.81 -21.66
CA PHE A 367 -2.41 2.99 -20.33
C PHE A 367 -1.88 4.27 -19.68
N SER A 368 -2.79 5.12 -19.23
CA SER A 368 -2.52 6.48 -18.78
C SER A 368 -1.81 6.49 -17.44
N ALA A 369 -2.16 5.57 -16.53
CA ALA A 369 -1.50 5.40 -15.24
C ALA A 369 0.01 5.11 -15.38
N LEU A 370 0.43 4.39 -16.43
CA LEU A 370 1.85 4.04 -16.65
C LEU A 370 2.74 5.27 -16.83
N LYS A 371 2.18 6.40 -17.26
CA LYS A 371 2.92 7.66 -17.44
C LYS A 371 3.27 8.32 -16.10
N LYS A 372 2.58 7.94 -15.02
CA LYS A 372 2.78 8.50 -13.67
C LYS A 372 3.77 7.70 -12.83
N LEU A 373 4.08 6.48 -13.23
CA LEU A 373 4.94 5.57 -12.49
C LEU A 373 6.35 6.14 -12.28
N PRO A 374 6.95 5.88 -11.11
CA PRO A 374 8.41 5.93 -10.96
C PRO A 374 9.12 5.13 -12.06
N ASP A 375 10.18 5.71 -12.60
CA ASP A 375 11.08 5.05 -13.55
C ASP A 375 11.90 3.98 -12.82
N LEU A 376 11.48 2.72 -13.02
CA LEU A 376 12.06 1.53 -12.40
C LEU A 376 13.53 1.30 -12.77
N GLN A 377 14.04 1.89 -13.85
CA GLN A 377 15.45 1.79 -14.21
C GLN A 377 16.25 2.93 -13.57
N ALA A 378 15.68 4.13 -13.51
CA ALA A 378 16.33 5.27 -12.86
C ALA A 378 16.53 5.05 -11.35
N VAL A 379 15.57 4.42 -10.67
CA VAL A 379 15.62 4.18 -9.21
C VAL A 379 16.72 3.17 -8.81
N LEU A 380 17.22 2.35 -9.74
CA LEU A 380 18.37 1.47 -9.52
C LEU A 380 19.69 2.23 -9.38
N ASN A 381 19.75 3.46 -9.91
CA ASN A 381 20.91 4.32 -9.74
C ASN A 381 20.92 4.88 -8.30
N PRO A 382 21.96 4.59 -7.49
CA PRO A 382 22.02 5.07 -6.11
C PRO A 382 22.29 6.59 -6.02
N ALA A 383 22.63 7.26 -7.12
CA ALA A 383 22.89 8.70 -7.10
C ALA A 383 21.69 9.49 -6.57
N GLY A 384 21.90 10.27 -5.50
CA GLY A 384 20.86 11.05 -4.84
C GLY A 384 19.96 10.23 -3.91
N ASN A 385 20.24 8.96 -3.69
CA ASN A 385 19.55 8.09 -2.75
C ASN A 385 20.54 7.49 -1.74
N PHE A 386 20.03 6.98 -0.62
CA PHE A 386 20.84 6.09 0.21
C PHE A 386 21.27 4.89 -0.62
N SER A 387 22.49 4.43 -0.36
CA SER A 387 23.06 3.23 -1.00
C SER A 387 22.08 2.08 -0.77
N PRO A 388 21.79 1.19 -1.73
CA PRO A 388 20.89 0.06 -1.49
C PRO A 388 21.54 -0.99 -0.58
N LEU A 389 20.75 -1.68 0.26
CA LEU A 389 21.27 -2.79 1.08
C LEU A 389 21.64 -3.98 0.19
N PHE A 390 20.86 -4.23 -0.85
CA PHE A 390 21.13 -5.22 -1.89
C PHE A 390 20.97 -4.60 -3.27
N ARG A 391 21.87 -4.89 -4.21
CA ARG A 391 21.75 -4.46 -5.61
C ARG A 391 22.20 -5.53 -6.58
N LEU A 392 21.68 -5.49 -7.80
CA LEU A 392 22.13 -6.35 -8.87
C LEU A 392 23.32 -5.73 -9.61
N GLU A 393 24.29 -6.57 -9.94
CA GLU A 393 25.38 -6.26 -10.87
C GLU A 393 25.59 -7.47 -11.78
N GLY A 394 25.10 -7.38 -13.02
CA GLY A 394 24.97 -8.54 -13.89
C GLY A 394 24.06 -9.61 -13.27
N SER A 395 24.58 -10.83 -13.09
CA SER A 395 23.88 -11.93 -12.41
C SER A 395 24.09 -11.98 -10.90
N ASN A 396 24.96 -11.14 -10.35
CA ASN A 396 25.34 -11.19 -8.94
C ASN A 396 24.43 -10.29 -8.11
N VAL A 397 24.03 -10.80 -6.94
CA VAL A 397 23.40 -9.99 -5.90
C VAL A 397 24.51 -9.50 -4.97
N LEU A 398 24.76 -8.21 -5.01
CA LEU A 398 25.72 -7.54 -4.13
C LEU A 398 25.00 -7.06 -2.87
N ARG A 399 25.70 -7.09 -1.74
CA ARG A 399 25.23 -6.55 -0.46
C ARG A 399 26.09 -5.35 -0.06
N ARG A 400 25.50 -4.35 0.58
CA ARG A 400 26.25 -3.26 1.23
C ARG A 400 27.29 -3.83 2.20
N LYS A 401 28.51 -3.29 2.19
CA LYS A 401 29.62 -3.81 3.00
C LYS A 401 29.37 -3.59 4.49
N ASP A 402 29.19 -2.34 4.90
CA ASP A 402 28.65 -1.97 6.19
C ASP A 402 27.13 -1.86 6.10
N VAL A 403 26.44 -2.92 6.50
CA VAL A 403 24.98 -2.97 6.45
C VAL A 403 24.32 -1.89 7.30
N ASN A 404 24.98 -1.43 8.36
CA ASN A 404 24.41 -0.44 9.27
C ASN A 404 24.64 1.00 8.81
N ASN A 405 25.44 1.26 7.77
CA ASN A 405 25.64 2.62 7.27
C ASN A 405 24.89 2.83 5.97
N VAL A 406 23.79 3.59 5.98
CA VAL A 406 22.97 3.84 4.77
C VAL A 406 23.69 4.63 3.68
N ASN A 407 24.81 5.26 4.03
CA ASN A 407 25.65 6.01 3.09
C ASN A 407 26.83 5.18 2.56
N ASP A 408 27.03 3.93 3.01
CA ASP A 408 28.14 3.10 2.53
C ASP A 408 27.86 2.60 1.09
N THR A 409 28.61 3.15 0.15
CA THR A 409 28.53 2.78 -1.27
C THR A 409 29.35 1.54 -1.62
N ALA A 410 30.20 1.06 -0.70
CA ALA A 410 30.96 -0.15 -0.90
C ALA A 410 30.04 -1.38 -0.85
N THR A 411 30.24 -2.30 -1.79
CA THR A 411 29.48 -3.55 -1.88
C THR A 411 30.40 -4.77 -1.87
N VAL A 412 29.85 -5.89 -1.42
CA VAL A 412 30.51 -7.20 -1.39
C VAL A 412 29.64 -8.24 -2.12
N ASP A 413 30.27 -9.22 -2.77
CA ASP A 413 29.63 -10.39 -3.38
C ASP A 413 29.86 -11.68 -2.57
N ASP A 414 30.82 -11.68 -1.63
CA ASP A 414 31.18 -12.79 -0.75
C ASP A 414 30.40 -12.78 0.59
N TRP A 415 29.07 -12.75 0.52
CA TRP A 415 28.22 -12.70 1.70
C TRP A 415 27.29 -13.92 1.79
N TRP A 416 26.80 -14.21 3.01
CA TRP A 416 25.92 -15.35 3.27
C TRP A 416 24.60 -14.88 3.89
N GLY A 417 23.50 -15.52 3.52
CA GLY A 417 22.16 -15.14 4.00
C GLY A 417 22.03 -15.17 5.52
N TRP A 418 22.54 -16.22 6.18
CA TRP A 418 22.47 -16.34 7.65
C TRP A 418 23.31 -15.31 8.39
N SER A 419 24.54 -15.06 7.94
CA SER A 419 25.38 -14.03 8.56
C SER A 419 24.78 -12.64 8.35
N THR A 420 24.20 -12.38 7.18
CA THR A 420 23.49 -11.13 6.89
C THR A 420 22.26 -10.97 7.78
N TYR A 421 21.44 -12.01 7.94
CA TYR A 421 20.31 -11.99 8.87
C TYR A 421 20.74 -11.69 10.31
N LEU A 422 21.82 -12.31 10.80
CA LEU A 422 22.32 -12.06 12.15
C LEU A 422 22.81 -10.62 12.35
N LEU A 423 23.32 -9.97 11.31
CA LEU A 423 23.68 -8.55 11.34
C LEU A 423 22.45 -7.64 11.34
N LEU A 424 21.34 -8.07 10.74
CA LEU A 424 20.12 -7.29 10.56
C LEU A 424 19.02 -7.59 11.61
N LYS A 425 19.12 -8.65 12.41
CA LYS A 425 18.05 -9.03 13.34
C LYS A 425 17.70 -7.93 14.37
N ASP A 426 18.68 -7.09 14.70
CA ASP A 426 18.56 -5.92 15.57
C ASP A 426 18.81 -4.62 14.76
N TYR A 427 18.32 -4.56 13.52
CA TYR A 427 18.67 -3.51 12.57
C TYR A 427 18.30 -2.12 13.05
N SER A 428 19.31 -1.27 13.22
CA SER A 428 19.17 0.15 13.53
C SER A 428 20.16 0.93 12.67
N PRO A 429 19.81 1.21 11.40
CA PRO A 429 20.71 1.88 10.48
C PRO A 429 21.16 3.25 10.99
N THR A 430 22.43 3.55 10.74
CA THR A 430 23.17 4.78 11.05
C THR A 430 23.55 5.50 9.76
N GLY A 431 23.96 6.76 9.88
CA GLY A 431 24.37 7.59 8.77
C GLY A 431 23.79 9.00 8.86
N ASN A 432 24.11 9.85 7.89
CA ASN A 432 23.49 11.16 7.76
C ASN A 432 22.04 10.98 7.25
N VAL A 433 21.14 10.67 8.17
CA VAL A 433 19.69 10.53 7.96
C VAL A 433 18.95 11.86 8.08
N ALA A 434 19.69 12.97 8.05
CA ALA A 434 19.19 14.34 8.22
C ALA A 434 18.50 14.86 6.96
#